data_AF-A0A9N9FB95-F1
#
_entry.id   AF-A0A9N9FB95-F1
#
_cell.length_a   1.000
_cell.length_b   1.000
_cell.length_c   1.000
_cell.angle_alpha   90.00
_cell.angle_beta   90.00
_cell.angle_gamma   90.00
#
_symmetry.space_group_name_H-M   'P 1'
#
loop_
_entity.id
_entity.type
_entity.pdbx_description
1 polymer ?
#
loop_
_entity_poly.entity_id
_entity_poly.type
_entity_poly.pdbx_seq_one_letter_code
_entity_poly.pdbx_strand_id
1 'polypeptide(L)'
;MGLSQSKHLPWEQAKQYADHIRNHGITQFLSIYNKTKNRDKDCLIEYMIIVYDDEGKNAKLSLRGADILHELQKEEEALGKDEVVEASWQPEYAANTLKSLLRVEQNMKLRRKIVSKHLGPNERITTLSNYPRLGCPGQFLEPHHEPFGPRLKSSVITDNIRDRRGSDITINIPIFHDRKDSNLFLDREGALPDHIFMDAAVFGPGSCSLQTTIQACNIGEARKLYDQLAIFGPIMLALTAATPIWRGYLSDMDCRWFALVESTDDRTKEERGLEPLKNDRFVINKPRFDSISYYISTDKTTLKEEYNDLNSVYDQNIYKRLIDNGVDELLARHVSYLFIRDPLFVSEDSLDQDDESPSDHFEVDENKVIAYKRDALNTEKFWFRKNIFANNDGDEDEFEQMTINEIINGNGKDFPGLIDIMLHYLESMNIDIETRYHLEKYLEFISMRASGKIQTAATWIRNFVRSHPNYNHDSVVSQEINYDLIKMMEEIQKGQVKVPELLSEFNVQ
;
A
#
# COMPACT_ATOMS: atom_id res chain seq x y z
N MET A 1 -5.17 -8.52 11.49
CA MET A 1 -4.17 -8.68 12.55
C MET A 1 -4.91 -8.87 13.86
N GLY A 2 -4.61 -9.93 14.60
CA GLY A 2 -4.93 -9.98 16.03
C GLY A 2 -3.72 -9.45 16.77
N LEU A 3 -3.76 -8.21 17.24
CA LEU A 3 -2.78 -7.73 18.21
C LEU A 3 -3.00 -8.49 19.51
N SER A 4 -1.92 -8.88 20.19
CA SER A 4 -1.99 -9.43 21.54
C SER A 4 -2.59 -8.40 22.51
N GLN A 5 -3.10 -8.85 23.66
CA GLN A 5 -3.60 -7.96 24.72
C GLN A 5 -2.46 -7.31 25.52
N SER A 6 -1.37 -6.98 24.85
CA SER A 6 -0.15 -6.43 25.43
C SER A 6 -0.32 -5.00 25.93
N LYS A 7 0.40 -4.64 26.99
CA LYS A 7 0.33 -3.32 27.61
C LYS A 7 1.30 -2.36 26.91
N HIS A 8 0.74 -1.49 26.08
CA HIS A 8 1.51 -0.49 25.33
C HIS A 8 1.89 0.72 26.18
N LEU A 9 3.12 1.21 26.00
CA LEU A 9 3.67 2.36 26.73
C LEU A 9 3.18 3.70 26.14
N PRO A 10 2.76 4.66 26.99
CA PRO A 10 2.61 6.06 26.60
C PRO A 10 3.95 6.69 26.20
N TRP A 11 3.93 7.71 25.34
CA TRP A 11 5.13 8.33 24.76
C TRP A 11 6.22 8.71 25.79
N GLU A 12 5.84 9.31 26.92
CA GLU A 12 6.78 9.70 27.98
C GLU A 12 7.59 8.53 28.57
N GLN A 13 7.09 7.31 28.45
CA GLN A 13 7.78 6.07 28.84
C GLN A 13 8.45 5.42 27.62
N ALA A 14 7.73 5.30 26.49
CA ALA A 14 8.24 4.67 25.27
C ALA A 14 9.53 5.33 24.75
N LYS A 15 9.63 6.67 24.79
CA LYS A 15 10.81 7.42 24.32
C LYS A 15 12.09 7.08 25.08
N GLN A 16 11.99 6.62 26.33
CA GLN A 16 13.15 6.24 27.15
C GLN A 16 13.84 4.97 26.62
N TYR A 17 13.12 4.15 25.85
CA TYR A 17 13.63 2.94 25.23
C TYR A 17 14.01 3.12 23.75
N ALA A 18 13.93 4.34 23.20
CA ALA A 18 14.14 4.58 21.77
C ALA A 18 15.55 4.16 21.29
N ASP A 19 16.61 4.47 22.03
CA ASP A 19 17.97 4.02 21.71
C ASP A 19 18.16 2.51 21.95
N HIS A 20 17.50 1.92 22.95
CA HIS A 20 17.54 0.47 23.21
C HIS A 20 16.94 -0.30 22.03
N ILE A 21 15.71 0.05 21.64
CA ILE A 21 14.97 -0.56 20.54
C ILE A 21 15.70 -0.35 19.20
N ARG A 22 16.25 0.85 18.94
CA ARG A 22 17.06 1.08 17.74
C ARG A 22 18.35 0.25 17.72
N ASN A 23 19.00 0.04 18.86
CA ASN A 23 20.19 -0.82 18.94
C ASN A 23 19.87 -2.30 18.73
N HIS A 24 18.81 -2.81 19.35
CA HIS A 24 18.34 -4.20 19.20
C HIS A 24 17.82 -4.49 17.79
N GLY A 25 16.99 -3.61 17.21
CA GLY A 25 16.50 -3.78 15.83
C GLY A 25 17.63 -3.83 14.78
N ILE A 26 18.76 -3.14 15.02
CA ILE A 26 19.96 -3.27 14.16
C ILE A 26 20.75 -4.56 14.46
N THR A 27 20.70 -5.10 15.68
CA THR A 27 21.22 -6.46 15.96
C THR A 27 20.41 -7.52 15.21
N GLN A 28 19.07 -7.46 15.31
CA GLN A 28 18.13 -8.32 14.60
C GLN A 28 18.33 -8.26 13.09
N PHE A 29 18.36 -7.05 12.51
CA PHE A 29 18.64 -6.85 11.09
C PHE A 29 19.97 -7.51 10.69
N LEU A 30 21.03 -7.36 11.49
CA LEU A 30 22.33 -7.98 11.19
C LEU A 30 22.33 -9.51 11.35
N SER A 31 21.58 -10.09 12.30
CA SER A 31 21.41 -11.55 12.38
C SER A 31 20.65 -12.07 11.14
N ILE A 32 19.47 -11.50 10.86
CA ILE A 32 18.63 -11.86 9.72
C ILE A 32 19.40 -11.72 8.41
N TYR A 33 20.09 -10.60 8.20
CA TYR A 33 20.90 -10.36 7.01
C TYR A 33 22.04 -11.37 6.88
N ASN A 34 22.80 -11.64 7.94
CA ASN A 34 23.90 -12.61 7.87
C ASN A 34 23.44 -14.06 7.64
N LYS A 35 22.26 -14.45 8.16
CA LYS A 35 21.61 -15.74 7.87
C LYS A 35 21.09 -15.84 6.43
N THR A 36 20.49 -14.76 5.90
CA THR A 36 19.66 -14.84 4.68
C THR A 36 20.27 -14.22 3.42
N LYS A 37 21.30 -13.37 3.50
CA LYS A 37 21.88 -12.66 2.34
C LYS A 37 22.45 -13.57 1.24
N ASN A 38 22.77 -14.82 1.58
CA ASN A 38 23.28 -15.84 0.66
C ASN A 38 22.20 -16.83 0.19
N ARG A 39 20.92 -16.61 0.53
CA ARG A 39 19.81 -17.39 -0.07
C ARG A 39 19.77 -17.12 -1.56
N ASP A 40 19.61 -18.19 -2.33
CA ASP A 40 19.41 -18.16 -3.77
C ASP A 40 18.45 -19.28 -4.15
N LYS A 41 17.59 -19.01 -5.15
CA LYS A 41 16.48 -19.90 -5.57
C LYS A 41 15.41 -20.08 -4.50
N ASP A 42 14.95 -19.00 -3.88
CA ASP A 42 13.68 -18.95 -3.13
C ASP A 42 12.45 -19.08 -4.07
N CYS A 43 12.44 -20.16 -4.86
CA CYS A 43 11.47 -20.51 -5.89
C CYS A 43 10.43 -21.49 -5.32
N LEU A 44 9.16 -21.19 -5.54
CA LEU A 44 8.03 -22.01 -5.04
C LEU A 44 7.81 -23.24 -5.93
N ILE A 45 7.72 -24.43 -5.31
CA ILE A 45 7.54 -25.72 -5.99
C ILE A 45 6.25 -26.38 -5.48
N GLU A 46 5.13 -26.18 -6.18
CA GLU A 46 3.86 -26.86 -5.90
C GLU A 46 3.97 -28.37 -6.22
N TYR A 47 3.49 -29.22 -5.30
CA TYR A 47 3.38 -30.68 -5.50
C TYR A 47 1.90 -31.13 -5.48
N MET A 48 1.50 -31.94 -6.47
CA MET A 48 0.21 -32.64 -6.44
C MET A 48 0.38 -34.07 -5.93
N ILE A 49 -0.27 -34.41 -4.82
CA ILE A 49 -0.24 -35.76 -4.25
C ILE A 49 -1.29 -36.62 -4.96
N ILE A 50 -0.86 -37.62 -5.73
CA ILE A 50 -1.73 -38.49 -6.52
C ILE A 50 -1.82 -39.88 -5.88
N VAL A 51 -3.04 -40.41 -5.78
CA VAL A 51 -3.33 -41.80 -5.39
C VAL A 51 -3.63 -42.60 -6.64
N TYR A 52 -2.75 -43.57 -6.95
CA TYR A 52 -2.96 -44.54 -8.01
C TYR A 52 -3.89 -45.67 -7.57
N ASP A 53 -4.55 -46.27 -8.55
CA ASP A 53 -5.53 -47.34 -8.42
C ASP A 53 -5.29 -48.27 -9.61
N ASP A 54 -4.27 -49.12 -9.48
CA ASP A 54 -3.70 -49.86 -10.60
C ASP A 54 -4.63 -50.97 -11.12
N GLU A 55 -5.47 -51.53 -10.24
CA GLU A 55 -6.53 -52.48 -10.61
C GLU A 55 -7.65 -51.79 -11.40
N GLY A 56 -8.10 -50.61 -10.95
CA GLY A 56 -9.08 -49.77 -11.66
C GLY A 56 -8.50 -48.96 -12.83
N LYS A 57 -7.16 -48.98 -13.02
CA LYS A 57 -6.38 -48.12 -13.93
C LYS A 57 -6.74 -46.64 -13.83
N ASN A 58 -6.81 -46.13 -12.60
CA ASN A 58 -7.25 -44.77 -12.31
C ASN A 58 -6.20 -44.00 -11.48
N ALA A 59 -6.22 -42.67 -11.55
CA ALA A 59 -5.37 -41.77 -10.78
C ALA A 59 -6.23 -40.66 -10.17
N LYS A 60 -6.17 -40.50 -8.84
CA LYS A 60 -7.08 -39.67 -8.05
C LYS A 60 -6.28 -38.63 -7.26
N LEU A 61 -6.74 -37.38 -7.23
CA LEU A 61 -6.12 -36.35 -6.40
C LEU A 61 -6.31 -36.67 -4.91
N SER A 62 -5.22 -36.69 -4.14
CA SER A 62 -5.27 -36.81 -2.69
C SER A 62 -5.58 -35.47 -2.04
N LEU A 63 -6.56 -35.44 -1.14
CA LEU A 63 -6.85 -34.26 -0.33
C LEU A 63 -5.99 -34.17 0.95
N ARG A 64 -5.08 -35.13 1.18
CA ARG A 64 -4.20 -35.20 2.36
C ARG A 64 -3.07 -34.14 2.37
N GLY A 65 -3.09 -33.15 1.48
CA GLY A 65 -2.06 -32.12 1.40
C GLY A 65 -1.89 -31.34 2.70
N ALA A 66 -2.99 -31.01 3.37
CA ALA A 66 -2.96 -30.34 4.68
C ALA A 66 -2.40 -31.24 5.80
N ASP A 67 -2.77 -32.53 5.82
CA ASP A 67 -2.26 -33.49 6.81
C ASP A 67 -0.74 -33.68 6.66
N ILE A 68 -0.27 -33.84 5.42
CA ILE A 68 1.14 -34.08 5.10
C ILE A 68 1.98 -32.83 5.36
N LEU A 69 1.48 -31.65 4.97
CA LEU A 69 2.11 -30.37 5.32
C LEU A 69 2.24 -30.19 6.84
N HIS A 70 1.22 -30.56 7.62
CA HIS A 70 1.26 -30.42 9.08
C HIS A 70 2.31 -31.33 9.75
N GLU A 71 2.58 -32.52 9.23
CA GLU A 71 3.68 -33.34 9.74
C GLU A 71 5.05 -32.83 9.27
N LEU A 72 5.19 -32.41 8.00
CA LEU A 72 6.45 -31.82 7.49
C LEU A 72 6.84 -30.53 8.23
N GLN A 73 5.86 -29.72 8.63
CA GLN A 73 6.09 -28.54 9.46
C GLN A 73 6.54 -28.89 10.89
N LYS A 74 6.10 -30.02 11.47
CA LYS A 74 6.65 -30.50 12.75
C LYS A 74 8.08 -31.01 12.62
N GLU A 75 8.42 -31.62 11.49
CA GLU A 75 9.80 -32.04 11.20
C GLU A 75 10.71 -30.80 11.06
N GLU A 76 10.22 -29.73 10.42
CA GLU A 76 10.91 -28.43 10.34
C GLU A 76 11.02 -27.74 11.72
N GLU A 77 9.95 -27.72 12.52
CA GLU A 77 9.94 -27.18 13.90
C GLU A 77 10.79 -27.97 14.90
N ALA A 78 11.13 -29.24 14.60
CA ALA A 78 11.91 -30.12 15.47
C ALA A 78 13.43 -30.02 15.27
N LEU A 79 13.90 -29.30 14.23
CA LEU A 79 15.32 -29.09 13.96
C LEU A 79 15.96 -28.16 15.01
N GLY A 80 17.23 -28.42 15.34
CA GLY A 80 18.00 -27.59 16.26
C GLY A 80 18.30 -26.19 15.69
N LYS A 81 18.52 -25.20 16.56
CA LYS A 81 18.89 -23.81 16.16
C LYS A 81 20.14 -23.71 15.28
N ASP A 82 20.98 -24.75 15.26
CA ASP A 82 22.22 -24.84 14.47
C ASP A 82 22.10 -25.77 13.23
N GLU A 83 20.92 -26.38 12.99
CA GLU A 83 20.70 -27.32 11.89
C GLU A 83 20.14 -26.62 10.64
N VAL A 84 20.52 -27.09 9.45
CA VAL A 84 20.12 -26.49 8.17
C VAL A 84 18.81 -27.09 7.69
N VAL A 85 17.77 -26.27 7.56
CA VAL A 85 16.51 -26.62 6.90
C VAL A 85 16.77 -26.85 5.41
N GLU A 86 16.85 -28.12 4.97
CA GLU A 86 17.08 -28.45 3.55
C GLU A 86 15.88 -28.13 2.65
N ALA A 87 14.66 -28.14 3.20
CA ALA A 87 13.43 -27.71 2.54
C ALA A 87 12.42 -27.19 3.57
N SER A 88 11.77 -26.06 3.30
CA SER A 88 10.71 -25.46 4.13
C SER A 88 9.34 -25.65 3.50
N TRP A 89 8.31 -25.91 4.31
CA TRP A 89 7.00 -26.32 3.81
C TRP A 89 5.90 -25.34 4.24
N GLN A 90 5.17 -24.77 3.28
CA GLN A 90 4.22 -23.69 3.52
C GLN A 90 2.83 -23.94 2.90
N PRO A 91 1.73 -23.49 3.52
CA PRO A 91 0.38 -23.58 2.96
C PRO A 91 0.19 -22.55 1.84
N GLU A 92 0.61 -22.88 0.62
CA GLU A 92 0.62 -21.93 -0.50
C GLU A 92 -0.75 -21.37 -0.90
N TYR A 93 -0.79 -20.04 -1.03
CA TYR A 93 -1.69 -19.30 -1.92
C TYR A 93 -0.89 -18.31 -2.78
N ALA A 94 0.31 -18.70 -3.20
CA ALA A 94 1.17 -17.88 -4.05
C ALA A 94 0.77 -17.99 -5.53
N ALA A 95 1.04 -16.93 -6.30
CA ALA A 95 0.76 -16.86 -7.73
C ALA A 95 1.99 -17.27 -8.56
N ASN A 96 2.45 -18.51 -8.38
CA ASN A 96 3.62 -19.10 -9.02
C ASN A 96 3.51 -19.29 -10.56
N THR A 97 2.32 -19.17 -11.14
CA THR A 97 2.04 -19.44 -12.56
C THR A 97 0.99 -18.47 -13.08
N LEU A 98 0.99 -18.21 -14.40
CA LEU A 98 -0.01 -17.37 -15.04
C LEU A 98 -1.46 -17.85 -14.81
N LYS A 99 -1.65 -19.16 -14.59
CA LYS A 99 -2.97 -19.73 -14.24
C LYS A 99 -3.34 -19.55 -12.77
N SER A 100 -2.38 -19.51 -11.83
CA SER A 100 -2.68 -19.27 -10.41
C SER A 100 -3.09 -17.81 -10.13
N LEU A 101 -2.75 -16.85 -11.00
CA LEU A 101 -3.33 -15.48 -10.97
C LEU A 101 -4.87 -15.49 -10.98
N LEU A 102 -5.51 -16.39 -11.75
CA LEU A 102 -6.98 -16.48 -11.82
C LEU A 102 -7.62 -16.99 -10.51
N ARG A 103 -6.83 -17.62 -9.62
CA ARG A 103 -7.29 -18.01 -8.27
C ARG A 103 -7.50 -16.78 -7.37
N VAL A 104 -6.88 -15.63 -7.66
CA VAL A 104 -6.95 -14.42 -6.81
C VAL A 104 -8.39 -13.91 -6.68
N GLU A 105 -9.10 -13.74 -7.81
CA GLU A 105 -10.48 -13.27 -7.82
C GLU A 105 -11.42 -14.26 -7.11
N GLN A 106 -11.25 -15.56 -7.36
CA GLN A 106 -12.00 -16.64 -6.72
C GLN A 106 -11.77 -16.64 -5.20
N ASN A 107 -10.53 -16.44 -4.75
CA ASN A 107 -10.17 -16.35 -3.34
C ASN A 107 -10.76 -15.09 -2.69
N MET A 108 -10.77 -13.94 -3.37
CA MET A 108 -11.46 -12.73 -2.89
C MET A 108 -12.97 -12.92 -2.78
N LYS A 109 -13.62 -13.55 -3.76
CA LYS A 109 -15.05 -13.94 -3.72
C LYS A 109 -15.32 -14.89 -2.54
N LEU A 110 -14.43 -15.85 -2.28
CA LEU A 110 -14.50 -16.74 -1.12
C LEU A 110 -14.35 -16.00 0.23
N ARG A 111 -13.38 -15.08 0.37
CA ARG A 111 -13.21 -14.24 1.57
C ARG A 111 -14.49 -13.46 1.89
N ARG A 112 -15.09 -12.80 0.88
CA ARG A 112 -16.38 -12.10 1.02
C ARG A 112 -17.49 -13.06 1.47
N LYS A 113 -17.60 -14.24 0.86
CA LYS A 113 -18.58 -15.28 1.22
C LYS A 113 -18.39 -15.85 2.64
N ILE A 114 -17.16 -15.88 3.15
CA ILE A 114 -16.86 -16.28 4.54
C ILE A 114 -17.32 -15.17 5.50
N VAL A 115 -16.83 -13.94 5.34
CA VAL A 115 -17.18 -12.81 6.23
C VAL A 115 -18.69 -12.58 6.29
N SER A 116 -19.39 -12.67 5.15
CA SER A 116 -20.86 -12.52 5.09
C SER A 116 -21.67 -13.51 5.94
N LYS A 117 -21.07 -14.60 6.46
CA LYS A 117 -21.73 -15.50 7.42
C LYS A 117 -21.73 -14.98 8.86
N HIS A 118 -20.87 -14.01 9.16
CA HIS A 118 -20.65 -13.46 10.51
C HIS A 118 -21.22 -12.05 10.68
N LEU A 119 -21.77 -11.46 9.61
CA LEU A 119 -22.42 -10.16 9.62
C LEU A 119 -23.82 -10.22 10.25
N GLY A 120 -24.18 -9.19 11.01
CA GLY A 120 -25.53 -8.97 11.49
C GLY A 120 -26.54 -8.68 10.35
N PRO A 121 -27.86 -8.77 10.60
CA PRO A 121 -28.89 -8.70 9.54
C PRO A 121 -28.82 -7.45 8.64
N ASN A 122 -28.39 -6.31 9.20
CA ASN A 122 -28.29 -5.03 8.52
C ASN A 122 -26.85 -4.67 8.08
N GLU A 123 -25.85 -5.50 8.42
CA GLU A 123 -24.44 -5.25 8.11
C GLU A 123 -24.06 -5.78 6.72
N ARG A 124 -23.16 -5.08 6.02
CA ARG A 124 -22.71 -5.45 4.66
C ARG A 124 -21.21 -5.24 4.54
N ILE A 125 -20.51 -6.22 3.96
CA ILE A 125 -19.11 -6.05 3.54
C ILE A 125 -19.07 -5.29 2.21
N THR A 126 -18.31 -4.19 2.19
CA THR A 126 -18.00 -3.39 1.00
C THR A 126 -16.51 -3.05 1.00
N THR A 127 -15.93 -2.83 -0.18
CA THR A 127 -14.51 -2.49 -0.35
C THR A 127 -14.37 -1.06 -0.88
N LEU A 128 -14.51 -0.10 0.04
CA LEU A 128 -14.36 1.33 -0.22
C LEU A 128 -12.99 1.78 0.29
N SER A 129 -12.32 2.71 -0.39
CA SER A 129 -11.02 3.17 0.10
C SER A 129 -11.14 4.12 1.29
N ASN A 130 -12.27 4.82 1.48
CA ASN A 130 -12.64 5.48 2.73
C ASN A 130 -14.17 5.51 2.92
N TYR A 131 -14.65 5.82 4.14
CA TYR A 131 -16.09 6.04 4.39
C TYR A 131 -16.47 7.53 4.20
N PRO A 132 -17.37 7.88 3.26
CA PRO A 132 -17.52 9.27 2.81
C PRO A 132 -17.93 10.28 3.91
N ARG A 133 -18.75 9.85 4.88
CA ARG A 133 -19.26 10.68 5.99
C ARG A 133 -18.55 10.47 7.33
N LEU A 134 -17.33 9.94 7.35
CA LEU A 134 -16.53 9.79 8.57
C LEU A 134 -16.32 11.17 9.22
N GLY A 135 -16.62 11.33 10.52
CA GLY A 135 -16.42 12.61 11.23
C GLY A 135 -17.42 13.72 10.88
N CYS A 136 -18.54 13.40 10.22
CA CYS A 136 -19.66 14.31 10.01
C CYS A 136 -20.43 14.61 11.31
N PRO A 137 -21.20 15.72 11.37
CA PRO A 137 -22.31 15.85 12.31
C PRO A 137 -23.39 14.76 12.10
N GLY A 138 -24.05 14.36 13.18
CA GLY A 138 -25.04 13.29 13.21
C GLY A 138 -24.43 11.91 13.46
N GLN A 139 -25.25 10.85 13.40
CA GLN A 139 -24.77 9.47 13.57
C GLN A 139 -24.18 8.96 12.25
N PHE A 140 -22.89 8.61 12.27
CA PHE A 140 -22.17 7.94 11.16
C PHE A 140 -21.44 6.65 11.62
N LEU A 141 -21.70 6.22 12.86
CA LEU A 141 -21.15 5.00 13.48
C LEU A 141 -22.27 4.25 14.21
N GLU A 142 -22.13 2.94 14.31
CA GLU A 142 -22.99 2.08 15.13
C GLU A 142 -22.10 1.24 16.05
N PRO A 143 -22.15 1.41 17.39
CA PRO A 143 -22.92 2.42 18.12
C PRO A 143 -22.45 3.86 17.87
N HIS A 144 -23.34 4.83 18.08
CA HIS A 144 -23.06 6.26 17.89
C HIS A 144 -21.91 6.77 18.76
N HIS A 145 -20.98 7.51 18.14
CA HIS A 145 -19.92 8.26 18.81
C HIS A 145 -19.80 9.65 18.19
N GLU A 146 -19.56 10.67 19.02
CA GLU A 146 -19.44 12.06 18.56
C GLU A 146 -18.27 12.25 17.57
N PRO A 147 -18.45 13.02 16.48
CA PRO A 147 -17.31 13.52 15.72
C PRO A 147 -16.41 14.35 16.65
N PHE A 148 -15.08 14.18 16.52
CA PHE A 148 -14.07 14.68 17.46
C PHE A 148 -14.04 14.02 18.86
N GLY A 149 -14.95 13.10 19.17
CA GLY A 149 -14.97 12.39 20.45
C GLY A 149 -13.77 11.46 20.66
N PRO A 150 -13.43 11.08 21.91
CA PRO A 150 -12.23 10.31 22.22
C PRO A 150 -12.05 9.04 21.38
N ARG A 151 -13.12 8.26 21.11
CA ARG A 151 -13.03 7.03 20.29
C ARG A 151 -12.54 7.23 18.85
N LEU A 152 -12.56 8.44 18.31
CA LEU A 152 -12.01 8.77 16.98
C LEU A 152 -10.61 9.37 17.05
N LYS A 153 -10.23 9.95 18.20
CA LYS A 153 -8.90 10.55 18.44
C LYS A 153 -7.93 9.59 19.13
N SER A 154 -8.30 8.96 20.25
CA SER A 154 -7.39 8.14 21.05
C SER A 154 -7.32 6.69 20.56
N SER A 155 -6.17 6.34 19.98
CA SER A 155 -5.57 5.01 20.07
C SER A 155 -4.15 5.22 20.63
N VAL A 156 -3.53 4.22 21.26
CA VAL A 156 -2.18 4.43 21.84
C VAL A 156 -1.17 4.93 20.80
N ILE A 157 -1.30 4.48 19.54
CA ILE A 157 -0.51 4.98 18.42
C ILE A 157 -0.83 6.46 18.14
N THR A 158 -2.11 6.85 18.08
CA THR A 158 -2.51 8.25 17.84
C THR A 158 -2.06 9.19 18.95
N ASP A 159 -2.22 8.77 20.20
CA ASP A 159 -1.82 9.54 21.37
C ASP A 159 -0.30 9.72 21.37
N ASN A 160 0.47 8.65 21.11
CA ASN A 160 1.93 8.74 20.99
C ASN A 160 2.38 9.59 19.77
N ILE A 161 1.65 9.60 18.64
CA ILE A 161 1.92 10.51 17.51
C ILE A 161 1.77 11.97 17.95
N ARG A 162 0.64 12.34 18.57
CA ARG A 162 0.38 13.72 19.04
C ARG A 162 1.41 14.15 20.08
N ASP A 163 1.65 13.28 21.07
CA ASP A 163 2.48 13.59 22.23
C ASP A 163 3.97 13.66 21.84
N ARG A 164 4.41 12.95 20.80
CA ARG A 164 5.73 13.16 20.15
C ARG A 164 5.77 14.43 19.31
N ARG A 165 4.79 14.65 18.43
CA ARG A 165 4.70 15.80 17.50
C ARG A 165 4.68 17.15 18.23
N GLY A 166 4.18 17.16 19.47
CA GLY A 166 4.00 18.38 20.27
C GLY A 166 2.84 19.26 19.76
N SER A 167 1.98 18.72 18.91
CA SER A 167 0.76 19.37 18.41
C SER A 167 -0.31 18.33 18.10
N ASP A 168 -1.57 18.75 18.06
CA ASP A 168 -2.63 17.95 17.45
C ASP A 168 -2.32 17.64 15.97
N ILE A 169 -2.98 16.58 15.48
CA ILE A 169 -3.02 16.21 14.06
C ILE A 169 -3.81 17.28 13.29
N THR A 170 -3.37 17.62 12.09
CA THR A 170 -4.02 18.60 11.23
C THR A 170 -3.89 18.15 9.79
N ILE A 171 -5.02 17.87 9.15
CA ILE A 171 -5.13 17.41 7.77
C ILE A 171 -6.05 18.40 7.07
N ASN A 172 -5.54 19.05 6.03
CA ASN A 172 -6.31 19.97 5.19
C ASN A 172 -6.37 19.37 3.78
N ILE A 173 -7.52 18.82 3.38
CA ILE A 173 -7.73 18.36 2.00
C ILE A 173 -8.38 19.51 1.20
N PRO A 174 -7.85 19.91 0.03
CA PRO A 174 -8.51 20.92 -0.81
C PRO A 174 -9.97 20.54 -1.12
N ILE A 175 -10.90 21.48 -0.99
CA ILE A 175 -12.32 21.22 -1.29
C ILE A 175 -12.58 21.27 -2.80
N PHE A 176 -13.53 20.48 -3.27
CA PHE A 176 -14.07 20.66 -4.62
C PHE A 176 -14.86 21.98 -4.67
N HIS A 177 -14.78 22.71 -5.78
CA HIS A 177 -15.40 24.03 -5.90
C HIS A 177 -16.61 24.04 -6.86
N ASP A 178 -17.80 23.68 -6.37
CA ASP A 178 -19.05 24.05 -7.05
C ASP A 178 -19.45 25.52 -6.77
N ARG A 179 -18.93 26.11 -5.67
CA ARG A 179 -19.16 27.51 -5.29
C ARG A 179 -17.84 28.23 -4.99
N LYS A 180 -17.93 29.57 -4.93
CA LYS A 180 -16.77 30.46 -4.87
C LYS A 180 -16.25 30.73 -3.44
N ASP A 181 -17.04 30.41 -2.43
CA ASP A 181 -16.73 30.64 -1.01
C ASP A 181 -16.92 29.32 -0.25
N SER A 182 -15.86 28.51 -0.15
CA SER A 182 -15.90 27.17 0.47
C SER A 182 -15.10 27.13 1.78
N ASN A 183 -15.12 28.25 2.51
CA ASN A 183 -14.38 28.49 3.75
C ASN A 183 -14.98 27.76 4.95
N LEU A 184 -14.79 26.44 4.98
CA LEU A 184 -15.19 25.57 6.09
C LEU A 184 -14.19 25.63 7.26
N PHE A 185 -14.68 25.34 8.46
CA PHE A 185 -13.87 25.05 9.66
C PHE A 185 -12.85 26.12 10.10
N LEU A 186 -12.97 27.38 9.64
CA LEU A 186 -12.11 28.50 10.10
C LEU A 186 -12.26 28.83 11.60
N ASP A 187 -13.17 28.17 12.32
CA ASP A 187 -13.22 28.14 13.78
C ASP A 187 -12.13 27.25 14.44
N ARG A 188 -11.34 26.52 13.63
CA ARG A 188 -10.35 25.54 14.10
C ARG A 188 -8.92 25.99 13.88
N GLU A 189 -8.10 25.76 14.91
CA GLU A 189 -6.66 25.95 14.82
C GLU A 189 -6.07 24.99 13.77
N GLY A 190 -5.24 25.53 12.88
CA GLY A 190 -4.64 24.76 11.78
C GLY A 190 -5.52 24.55 10.55
N ALA A 191 -6.79 24.99 10.54
CA ALA A 191 -7.64 24.93 9.35
C ALA A 191 -7.21 25.96 8.28
N LEU A 192 -7.20 25.54 7.02
CA LEU A 192 -6.89 26.41 5.87
C LEU A 192 -8.16 26.85 5.13
N PRO A 193 -8.19 28.08 4.59
CA PRO A 193 -9.20 28.53 3.63
C PRO A 193 -9.41 27.53 2.50
N ASP A 194 -10.67 27.29 2.12
CA ASP A 194 -11.07 26.36 1.05
C ASP A 194 -10.54 24.90 1.20
N HIS A 195 -10.32 24.44 2.44
CA HIS A 195 -9.97 23.04 2.75
C HIS A 195 -10.96 22.35 3.70
N ILE A 196 -11.11 21.04 3.52
CA ILE A 196 -11.81 20.12 4.42
C ILE A 196 -10.84 19.76 5.55
N PHE A 197 -10.99 20.45 6.69
CA PHE A 197 -10.20 20.22 7.90
C PHE A 197 -10.59 18.91 8.62
N MET A 198 -9.59 18.13 9.02
CA MET A 198 -9.70 16.88 9.78
C MET A 198 -8.52 16.77 10.78
N ASP A 199 -8.75 16.23 11.98
CA ASP A 199 -7.88 16.45 13.16
C ASP A 199 -7.61 15.17 13.99
N ALA A 200 -7.67 14.01 13.35
CA ALA A 200 -7.57 12.70 14.01
C ALA A 200 -6.89 11.67 13.10
N ALA A 201 -6.14 10.72 13.67
CA ALA A 201 -5.44 9.71 12.88
C ALA A 201 -6.40 8.89 12.00
N VAL A 202 -7.60 8.56 12.49
CA VAL A 202 -8.57 7.67 11.83
C VAL A 202 -8.94 8.07 10.39
N PHE A 203 -8.79 9.34 10.01
CA PHE A 203 -8.99 9.77 8.61
C PHE A 203 -7.94 9.19 7.64
N GLY A 204 -6.72 8.90 8.12
CA GLY A 204 -5.71 8.14 7.40
C GLY A 204 -5.91 6.62 7.54
N PRO A 205 -5.34 5.93 8.55
CA PRO A 205 -5.39 4.47 8.65
C PRO A 205 -6.79 3.83 8.83
N GLY A 206 -7.87 4.61 9.00
CA GLY A 206 -9.25 4.12 8.84
C GLY A 206 -9.68 3.94 7.38
N SER A 207 -8.84 4.35 6.43
CA SER A 207 -9.00 4.12 4.99
C SER A 207 -8.47 2.74 4.59
N CYS A 208 -9.13 2.06 3.64
CA CYS A 208 -8.72 0.74 3.15
C CYS A 208 -7.87 0.82 1.86
N SER A 209 -7.07 -0.23 1.65
CA SER A 209 -6.17 -0.42 0.51
C SER A 209 -6.22 -1.85 -0.03
N LEU A 210 -5.96 -2.01 -1.33
CA LEU A 210 -5.40 -3.27 -1.84
C LEU A 210 -3.86 -3.20 -1.71
N GLN A 211 -3.25 -4.32 -1.36
CA GLN A 211 -1.80 -4.52 -1.27
C GLN A 211 -1.46 -5.90 -1.85
N THR A 212 -0.25 -6.03 -2.40
CA THR A 212 0.27 -7.28 -2.95
C THR A 212 1.74 -7.35 -2.57
N THR A 213 2.13 -8.45 -1.93
CA THR A 213 3.54 -8.76 -1.60
C THR A 213 4.08 -9.73 -2.63
N ILE A 214 5.29 -9.50 -3.12
CA ILE A 214 5.97 -10.38 -4.07
C ILE A 214 7.27 -10.86 -3.40
N GLN A 215 7.48 -12.17 -3.38
CA GLN A 215 8.76 -12.77 -2.98
C GLN A 215 9.65 -12.91 -4.23
N ALA A 216 10.90 -12.52 -4.11
CA ALA A 216 11.94 -12.71 -5.12
C ALA A 216 12.86 -13.87 -4.73
N CYS A 217 13.65 -14.38 -5.68
CA CYS A 217 14.47 -15.59 -5.51
C CYS A 217 15.70 -15.38 -4.61
N ASN A 218 16.11 -14.13 -4.42
CA ASN A 218 17.19 -13.70 -3.51
C ASN A 218 17.10 -12.19 -3.22
N ILE A 219 17.93 -11.70 -2.29
CA ILE A 219 17.97 -10.28 -1.89
C ILE A 219 18.39 -9.33 -3.03
N GLY A 220 19.17 -9.79 -4.01
CA GLY A 220 19.58 -8.99 -5.16
C GLY A 220 18.41 -8.70 -6.10
N GLU A 221 17.64 -9.74 -6.44
CA GLU A 221 16.40 -9.59 -7.21
C GLU A 221 15.35 -8.79 -6.42
N ALA A 222 15.19 -9.02 -5.11
CA ALA A 222 14.25 -8.26 -4.27
C ALA A 222 14.52 -6.75 -4.33
N ARG A 223 15.79 -6.34 -4.25
CA ARG A 223 16.21 -4.93 -4.33
C ARG A 223 16.04 -4.34 -5.73
N LYS A 224 16.27 -5.14 -6.78
CA LYS A 224 15.99 -4.73 -8.16
C LYS A 224 14.48 -4.54 -8.38
N LEU A 225 13.65 -5.46 -7.89
CA LEU A 225 12.19 -5.39 -7.98
C LEU A 225 11.64 -4.18 -7.20
N TYR A 226 12.13 -3.93 -5.98
CA TYR A 226 11.81 -2.75 -5.18
C TYR A 226 12.03 -1.45 -5.96
N ASP A 227 13.23 -1.27 -6.53
CA ASP A 227 13.58 -0.08 -7.30
C ASP A 227 12.72 0.10 -8.56
N GLN A 228 12.39 -1.00 -9.25
CA GLN A 228 11.50 -0.93 -10.42
C GLN A 228 10.04 -0.70 -10.04
N LEU A 229 9.56 -1.19 -8.88
CA LEU A 229 8.20 -1.01 -8.40
C LEU A 229 7.93 0.37 -7.77
N ALA A 230 8.96 1.05 -7.26
CA ALA A 230 8.82 2.37 -6.65
C ALA A 230 8.07 3.34 -7.58
N ILE A 231 8.57 3.54 -8.81
CA ILE A 231 7.95 4.44 -9.81
C ILE A 231 6.50 4.09 -10.17
N PHE A 232 6.08 2.83 -9.96
CA PHE A 232 4.69 2.40 -10.18
C PHE A 232 3.73 2.80 -9.07
N GLY A 233 4.19 2.92 -7.83
CA GLY A 233 3.35 3.27 -6.67
C GLY A 233 2.36 4.44 -6.93
N PRO A 234 2.82 5.61 -7.40
CA PRO A 234 1.97 6.75 -7.74
C PRO A 234 1.16 6.61 -9.02
N ILE A 235 1.70 5.96 -10.05
CA ILE A 235 0.95 5.66 -11.29
C ILE A 235 -0.26 4.78 -10.94
N MET A 236 -0.03 3.75 -10.14
CA MET A 236 -1.08 2.88 -9.60
C MET A 236 -2.02 3.63 -8.64
N LEU A 237 -1.52 4.56 -7.83
CA LEU A 237 -2.35 5.40 -6.94
C LEU A 237 -3.38 6.22 -7.73
N ALA A 238 -2.98 6.84 -8.85
CA ALA A 238 -3.89 7.59 -9.72
C ALA A 238 -4.79 6.68 -10.58
N LEU A 239 -4.25 5.58 -11.13
CA LEU A 239 -5.00 4.59 -11.90
C LEU A 239 -6.09 3.87 -11.07
N THR A 240 -5.88 3.70 -9.76
CA THR A 240 -6.81 3.06 -8.82
C THR A 240 -7.58 4.04 -7.94
N ALA A 241 -7.61 5.33 -8.31
CA ALA A 241 -8.22 6.40 -7.50
C ALA A 241 -9.68 6.10 -7.09
N ALA A 242 -9.96 6.27 -5.79
CA ALA A 242 -11.20 5.78 -5.14
C ALA A 242 -11.65 6.61 -3.92
N THR A 243 -11.12 7.83 -3.74
CA THR A 243 -11.31 8.67 -2.54
C THR A 243 -11.57 10.14 -2.89
N PRO A 244 -12.75 10.49 -3.45
CA PRO A 244 -13.10 11.87 -3.81
C PRO A 244 -13.84 12.64 -2.72
N ILE A 245 -14.37 11.95 -1.69
CA ILE A 245 -15.17 12.54 -0.61
C ILE A 245 -14.41 12.42 0.72
N TRP A 246 -14.37 13.50 1.49
CA TRP A 246 -13.85 13.54 2.84
C TRP A 246 -14.83 14.24 3.77
N ARG A 247 -15.10 13.63 4.93
CA ARG A 247 -15.90 14.24 6.01
C ARG A 247 -17.23 14.84 5.56
N GLY A 248 -17.88 14.20 4.58
CA GLY A 248 -19.14 14.64 3.99
C GLY A 248 -19.03 15.75 2.95
N TYR A 249 -17.86 16.02 2.37
CA TYR A 249 -17.65 17.01 1.31
C TYR A 249 -16.87 16.41 0.14
N LEU A 250 -17.19 16.80 -1.09
CA LEU A 250 -16.31 16.52 -2.24
C LEU A 250 -15.02 17.33 -2.13
N SER A 251 -13.90 16.70 -2.49
CA SER A 251 -12.55 17.27 -2.44
C SER A 251 -11.92 17.44 -3.82
N ASP A 252 -10.87 18.25 -3.96
CA ASP A 252 -10.07 18.38 -5.18
C ASP A 252 -8.88 17.40 -5.24
N MET A 253 -9.04 16.27 -4.54
CA MET A 253 -8.20 15.07 -4.64
C MET A 253 -9.09 13.86 -4.94
N ASP A 254 -8.50 12.79 -5.47
CA ASP A 254 -9.20 11.52 -5.74
C ASP A 254 -8.60 10.31 -4.99
N CYS A 255 -7.55 10.52 -4.18
CA CYS A 255 -6.73 9.45 -3.58
C CYS A 255 -6.49 9.65 -2.07
N ARG A 256 -6.55 8.56 -1.29
CA ARG A 256 -6.41 8.59 0.18
C ARG A 256 -5.04 9.02 0.74
N TRP A 257 -4.00 9.04 -0.11
CA TRP A 257 -2.61 9.03 0.37
C TRP A 257 -2.24 10.26 1.19
N PHE A 258 -2.61 11.47 0.75
CA PHE A 258 -2.27 12.70 1.48
C PHE A 258 -2.81 12.72 2.92
N ALA A 259 -4.06 12.29 3.13
CA ALA A 259 -4.63 12.17 4.48
C ALA A 259 -3.87 11.14 5.33
N LEU A 260 -3.43 10.03 4.73
CA LEU A 260 -2.66 8.99 5.41
C LEU A 260 -1.26 9.48 5.83
N VAL A 261 -0.62 10.34 5.02
CA VAL A 261 0.64 11.04 5.37
C VAL A 261 0.42 11.99 6.55
N GLU A 262 -0.45 13.01 6.40
CA GLU A 262 -0.65 14.06 7.41
C GLU A 262 -1.19 13.53 8.76
N SER A 263 -2.02 12.48 8.71
CA SER A 263 -2.55 11.81 9.90
C SER A 263 -1.54 11.01 10.72
N THR A 264 -0.37 10.70 10.14
CA THR A 264 0.68 9.88 10.77
C THR A 264 2.05 10.57 10.82
N ASP A 265 2.14 11.83 10.40
CA ASP A 265 3.36 12.64 10.56
C ASP A 265 3.57 13.03 12.03
N ASP A 266 4.47 12.31 12.69
CA ASP A 266 4.87 12.51 14.08
C ASP A 266 6.00 13.52 14.26
N ARG A 267 6.43 14.22 13.20
CA ARG A 267 7.57 15.13 13.25
C ARG A 267 7.31 16.35 14.13
N THR A 268 8.26 16.67 15.00
CA THR A 268 8.25 17.90 15.79
C THR A 268 8.36 19.15 14.89
N LYS A 269 8.38 20.34 15.49
CA LYS A 269 8.71 21.57 14.76
C LYS A 269 10.20 21.65 14.38
N GLU A 270 11.10 21.13 15.20
CA GLU A 270 12.53 21.13 14.91
C GLU A 270 12.84 20.16 13.76
N GLU A 271 12.24 18.96 13.80
CA GLU A 271 12.34 17.97 12.70
C GLU A 271 11.73 18.47 11.39
N ARG A 272 10.68 19.30 11.43
CA ARG A 272 10.13 19.97 10.23
C ARG A 272 10.92 21.22 9.79
N GLY A 273 12.01 21.57 10.48
CA GLY A 273 12.81 22.76 10.17
C GLY A 273 12.09 24.10 10.43
N LEU A 274 10.97 24.07 11.17
CA LEU A 274 10.19 25.26 11.54
C LEU A 274 10.79 25.99 12.74
N GLU A 275 11.52 25.28 13.59
CA GLU A 275 12.32 25.81 14.69
C GLU A 275 13.74 25.20 14.65
N PRO A 276 14.79 25.86 15.19
CA PRO A 276 16.14 25.30 15.16
C PRO A 276 16.29 24.09 16.11
N LEU A 277 17.04 23.07 15.67
CA LEU A 277 17.38 21.88 16.49
C LEU A 277 18.01 22.26 17.83
N LYS A 278 17.45 21.70 18.91
CA LYS A 278 17.89 21.82 20.31
C LYS A 278 17.66 20.52 21.08
N ASN A 279 16.54 19.85 20.81
CA ASN A 279 16.09 18.63 21.46
C ASN A 279 16.11 17.45 20.49
N ASP A 280 15.73 17.70 19.23
CA ASP A 280 15.64 16.67 18.20
C ASP A 280 16.98 16.39 17.50
N ARG A 281 17.10 15.19 16.95
CA ARG A 281 18.35 14.64 16.41
C ARG A 281 18.67 15.14 15.00
N PHE A 282 17.63 15.42 14.19
CA PHE A 282 17.75 15.66 12.75
C PHE A 282 16.64 16.59 12.24
N VAL A 283 16.89 17.34 11.15
CA VAL A 283 15.79 17.91 10.33
C VAL A 283 15.40 16.84 9.31
N ILE A 284 14.13 16.43 9.30
CA ILE A 284 13.62 15.26 8.59
C ILE A 284 12.66 15.70 7.48
N ASN A 285 13.12 15.60 6.24
CA ASN A 285 12.43 16.11 5.05
C ASN A 285 11.00 15.53 4.87
N LYS A 286 10.78 14.25 5.21
CA LYS A 286 9.58 13.47 4.87
C LYS A 286 8.96 12.83 6.14
N PRO A 287 7.63 12.68 6.26
CA PRO A 287 6.97 11.93 7.35
C PRO A 287 7.44 10.47 7.46
N ARG A 288 7.01 9.73 8.51
CA ARG A 288 7.32 8.29 8.62
C ARG A 288 6.57 7.41 7.62
N PHE A 289 5.39 7.84 7.19
CA PHE A 289 4.60 7.17 6.14
C PHE A 289 4.54 8.11 4.94
N ASP A 290 5.37 7.92 3.90
CA ASP A 290 5.39 8.81 2.73
C ASP A 290 6.06 8.24 1.44
N SER A 291 7.29 8.65 1.10
CA SER A 291 7.84 8.46 -0.25
C SER A 291 9.35 8.16 -0.30
N ILE A 292 9.85 7.25 -1.21
CA ILE A 292 11.24 6.72 -1.13
C ILE A 292 12.24 7.84 -0.98
N SER A 293 13.23 7.49 -0.18
CA SER A 293 14.40 8.29 0.13
C SER A 293 15.65 7.64 -0.48
N TYR A 294 15.56 6.37 -0.88
CA TYR A 294 16.63 5.58 -1.48
C TYR A 294 16.08 4.48 -2.42
N TYR A 295 16.56 4.47 -3.66
CA TYR A 295 16.72 3.27 -4.48
C TYR A 295 17.90 2.44 -3.94
N ILE A 296 17.77 1.12 -3.91
CA ILE A 296 18.63 0.21 -3.16
C ILE A 296 19.23 -0.93 -3.99
N SER A 297 18.94 -1.07 -5.28
CA SER A 297 19.55 -2.09 -6.15
C SER A 297 21.06 -1.92 -6.28
N THR A 298 21.84 -3.00 -6.21
CA THR A 298 23.27 -2.97 -6.56
C THR A 298 23.52 -3.10 -8.07
N ASP A 299 22.47 -3.31 -8.87
CA ASP A 299 22.58 -3.50 -10.32
C ASP A 299 22.73 -2.16 -11.05
N LYS A 300 23.99 -1.79 -11.32
CA LYS A 300 24.37 -0.58 -12.07
C LYS A 300 23.88 -0.54 -13.53
N THR A 301 23.28 -1.61 -14.07
CA THR A 301 22.57 -1.54 -15.36
C THR A 301 21.19 -0.90 -15.24
N THR A 302 20.63 -0.84 -14.02
CA THR A 302 19.29 -0.28 -13.75
C THR A 302 19.28 0.89 -12.77
N LEU A 303 20.19 0.92 -11.78
CA LEU A 303 20.37 2.07 -10.88
C LEU A 303 21.60 2.90 -11.31
N LYS A 304 21.36 4.15 -11.70
CA LYS A 304 22.41 5.16 -11.82
C LYS A 304 22.58 5.91 -10.50
N GLU A 305 23.77 6.44 -10.26
CA GLU A 305 24.12 7.07 -8.97
C GLU A 305 23.33 8.37 -8.74
N GLU A 306 22.90 9.01 -9.83
CA GLU A 306 22.09 10.23 -9.87
C GLU A 306 20.63 10.01 -9.43
N TYR A 307 20.10 8.78 -9.36
CA TYR A 307 18.71 8.54 -8.97
C TYR A 307 18.48 8.64 -7.45
N ASN A 308 19.55 8.71 -6.66
CA ASN A 308 19.52 8.97 -5.22
C ASN A 308 19.92 10.43 -4.92
N ASP A 309 19.28 11.38 -5.60
CA ASP A 309 19.49 12.83 -5.48
C ASP A 309 18.88 13.45 -4.20
N LEU A 310 17.90 12.79 -3.61
CA LEU A 310 17.25 13.21 -2.37
C LEU A 310 18.24 13.25 -1.19
N ASN A 311 18.61 14.46 -0.76
CA ASN A 311 19.43 14.73 0.43
C ASN A 311 18.68 14.37 1.74
N SER A 312 18.52 13.06 1.97
CA SER A 312 17.71 12.47 3.04
C SER A 312 18.59 12.08 4.23
N VAL A 313 18.47 12.80 5.34
CA VAL A 313 19.29 12.58 6.55
C VAL A 313 19.16 11.15 7.08
N TYR A 314 20.27 10.54 7.50
CA TYR A 314 20.32 9.19 8.06
C TYR A 314 21.28 9.10 9.25
N ASP A 315 21.10 8.09 10.11
CA ASP A 315 21.95 7.90 11.29
C ASP A 315 23.34 7.38 10.89
N GLN A 316 24.36 8.22 11.07
CA GLN A 316 25.75 7.92 10.70
C GLN A 316 26.38 6.81 11.56
N ASN A 317 25.93 6.63 12.81
CA ASN A 317 26.45 5.58 13.69
C ASN A 317 25.86 4.22 13.32
N ILE A 318 24.56 4.18 13.02
CA ILE A 318 23.91 2.98 12.48
C ILE A 318 24.49 2.64 11.11
N TYR A 319 24.66 3.63 10.22
CA TYR A 319 25.29 3.43 8.92
C TYR A 319 26.67 2.80 9.05
N LYS A 320 27.53 3.37 9.90
CA LYS A 320 28.84 2.80 10.19
C LYS A 320 28.75 1.38 10.76
N ARG A 321 27.84 1.11 11.71
CA ARG A 321 27.64 -0.24 12.27
C ARG A 321 27.24 -1.26 11.20
N LEU A 322 26.41 -0.88 10.22
CA LEU A 322 25.99 -1.75 9.12
C LEU A 322 27.16 -2.01 8.14
N ILE A 323 27.89 -0.97 7.74
CA ILE A 323 29.09 -1.07 6.88
C ILE A 323 30.17 -1.94 7.52
N ASP A 324 30.49 -1.70 8.80
CA ASP A 324 31.49 -2.46 9.55
C ASP A 324 31.12 -3.95 9.71
N ASN A 325 29.85 -4.32 9.50
CA ASN A 325 29.34 -5.71 9.51
C ASN A 325 29.06 -6.27 8.10
N GLY A 326 29.54 -5.60 7.04
CA GLY A 326 29.49 -6.10 5.67
C GLY A 326 28.12 -5.99 4.98
N VAL A 327 27.30 -5.02 5.38
CA VAL A 327 26.17 -4.52 4.58
C VAL A 327 26.72 -3.48 3.58
N ASP A 328 26.23 -3.45 2.35
CA ASP A 328 26.66 -2.45 1.35
C ASP A 328 26.05 -1.06 1.59
N GLU A 329 26.64 -0.04 0.96
CA GLU A 329 26.28 1.37 1.16
C GLU A 329 24.81 1.69 0.91
N LEU A 330 24.18 1.15 -0.13
CA LEU A 330 22.80 1.51 -0.49
C LEU A 330 21.80 0.95 0.54
N LEU A 331 21.95 -0.33 0.88
CA LEU A 331 21.12 -0.96 1.91
C LEU A 331 21.41 -0.40 3.31
N ALA A 332 22.68 -0.10 3.61
CA ALA A 332 23.06 0.53 4.87
C ALA A 332 22.48 1.94 5.02
N ARG A 333 22.54 2.80 3.99
CA ARG A 333 21.91 4.13 4.00
C ARG A 333 20.40 4.02 4.18
N HIS A 334 19.75 3.12 3.44
CA HIS A 334 18.32 2.89 3.52
C HIS A 334 17.87 2.51 4.95
N VAL A 335 18.46 1.48 5.56
CA VAL A 335 18.12 1.07 6.94
C VAL A 335 18.44 2.18 7.94
N SER A 336 19.57 2.88 7.76
CA SER A 336 19.97 3.99 8.65
C SER A 336 19.07 5.22 8.57
N TYR A 337 18.41 5.45 7.42
CA TYR A 337 17.38 6.49 7.25
C TYR A 337 16.10 6.12 8.01
N LEU A 338 15.71 4.85 7.97
CA LEU A 338 14.48 4.39 8.61
C LEU A 338 14.60 4.42 10.13
N PHE A 339 15.76 4.02 10.65
CA PHE A 339 16.11 4.07 12.08
C PHE A 339 16.43 5.49 12.62
N ILE A 340 16.17 6.58 11.87
CA ILE A 340 16.11 7.92 12.48
C ILE A 340 14.76 8.20 13.18
N ARG A 341 13.72 7.41 12.89
CA ARG A 341 12.40 7.52 13.53
C ARG A 341 12.40 6.83 14.91
N ASP A 342 11.66 7.37 15.86
CA ASP A 342 11.46 6.71 17.16
C ASP A 342 10.34 5.65 17.12
N PRO A 343 10.38 4.64 18.01
CA PRO A 343 9.31 3.66 18.14
C PRO A 343 8.10 4.27 18.85
N LEU A 344 6.99 4.44 18.12
CA LEU A 344 5.72 4.96 18.65
C LEU A 344 4.84 3.89 19.31
N PHE A 345 5.13 2.62 19.08
CA PHE A 345 4.34 1.49 19.52
C PHE A 345 5.26 0.48 20.21
N VAL A 346 5.33 0.56 21.54
CA VAL A 346 6.19 -0.26 22.38
C VAL A 346 5.31 -1.01 23.37
N SER A 347 5.41 -2.34 23.41
CA SER A 347 4.88 -3.14 24.52
C SER A 347 5.97 -3.39 25.56
N GLU A 348 5.59 -3.40 26.85
CA GLU A 348 6.43 -3.92 27.94
C GLU A 348 6.90 -5.36 27.65
N ASP A 349 6.03 -6.19 27.07
CA ASP A 349 6.31 -7.59 26.69
C ASP A 349 7.25 -7.73 25.46
N SER A 350 7.70 -6.61 24.87
CA SER A 350 8.49 -6.59 23.62
C SER A 350 9.82 -5.83 23.72
N LEU A 351 10.22 -5.40 24.92
CA LEU A 351 11.46 -4.66 25.13
C LEU A 351 12.72 -5.53 25.03
N ASP A 352 12.62 -6.79 25.46
CA ASP A 352 13.70 -7.77 25.47
C ASP A 352 13.26 -9.00 24.66
N GLN A 353 13.58 -9.00 23.36
CA GLN A 353 13.25 -10.09 22.43
C GLN A 353 14.49 -10.95 22.11
N ASP A 354 14.27 -12.17 21.60
CA ASP A 354 15.35 -12.98 21.03
C ASP A 354 15.78 -12.34 19.69
N ASP A 355 16.94 -11.66 19.69
CA ASP A 355 17.47 -10.94 18.52
C ASP A 355 17.75 -11.87 17.32
N GLU A 356 17.62 -13.19 17.49
CA GLU A 356 17.71 -14.18 16.42
C GLU A 356 16.40 -14.38 15.62
N SER A 357 15.31 -13.69 16.00
CA SER A 357 13.95 -13.86 15.42
C SER A 357 13.52 -12.71 14.47
N PRO A 358 12.59 -12.94 13.51
CA PRO A 358 12.25 -11.96 12.47
C PRO A 358 11.30 -10.83 12.92
N SER A 359 11.46 -9.64 12.33
CA SER A 359 10.58 -8.47 12.50
C SER A 359 10.36 -7.70 11.17
N ASP A 360 9.32 -6.87 11.11
CA ASP A 360 8.61 -6.46 9.88
C ASP A 360 8.68 -4.94 9.55
N HIS A 361 8.31 -4.59 8.30
CA HIS A 361 7.96 -3.26 7.73
C HIS A 361 9.07 -2.31 7.21
N PHE A 362 9.01 -1.91 5.93
CA PHE A 362 9.37 -0.61 5.27
C PHE A 362 8.79 -0.60 3.83
N GLU A 363 8.38 0.52 3.17
CA GLU A 363 7.95 0.61 1.71
C GLU A 363 7.32 1.99 1.33
N VAL A 364 7.71 2.67 0.22
CA VAL A 364 7.54 4.16 0.08
C VAL A 364 7.94 4.68 -1.39
N ASP A 365 7.38 5.75 -2.05
CA ASP A 365 7.81 6.34 -3.42
C ASP A 365 7.47 7.87 -3.77
N GLU A 366 8.25 8.64 -4.58
CA GLU A 366 8.14 10.14 -4.85
C GLU A 366 7.21 10.71 -5.96
N ASN A 367 6.84 10.01 -7.06
CA ASN A 367 5.99 10.60 -8.16
C ASN A 367 4.53 10.96 -7.69
N LYS A 368 4.28 10.93 -6.37
CA LYS A 368 2.99 10.98 -5.67
C LYS A 368 2.31 12.34 -5.61
N VAL A 369 3.04 13.46 -5.57
CA VAL A 369 2.40 14.80 -5.51
C VAL A 369 1.52 15.04 -6.75
N ILE A 370 1.92 14.47 -7.89
CA ILE A 370 1.16 14.45 -9.14
C ILE A 370 -0.08 13.54 -8.99
N ALA A 371 0.10 12.35 -8.41
CA ALA A 371 -0.95 11.34 -8.22
C ALA A 371 -2.09 11.73 -7.25
N TYR A 372 -1.93 12.77 -6.42
CA TYR A 372 -2.99 13.21 -5.49
C TYR A 372 -4.09 14.05 -6.16
N LYS A 373 -3.75 14.74 -7.25
CA LYS A 373 -4.62 15.73 -7.90
C LYS A 373 -5.91 15.10 -8.43
N ARG A 374 -7.02 15.84 -8.37
CA ARG A 374 -8.28 15.44 -9.02
C ARG A 374 -8.05 15.14 -10.51
N ASP A 375 -8.53 13.98 -10.95
CA ASP A 375 -8.47 13.50 -12.33
C ASP A 375 -7.05 13.35 -12.91
N ALA A 376 -6.03 13.12 -12.06
CA ALA A 376 -4.63 12.94 -12.46
C ALA A 376 -4.42 11.85 -13.52
N LEU A 377 -5.28 10.83 -13.56
CA LEU A 377 -5.32 9.80 -14.60
C LEU A 377 -5.39 10.39 -16.02
N ASN A 378 -6.24 11.40 -16.22
CA ASN A 378 -6.57 11.96 -17.53
C ASN A 378 -5.88 13.30 -17.79
N THR A 379 -5.42 14.00 -16.75
CA THR A 379 -4.97 15.40 -16.82
C THR A 379 -3.48 15.62 -16.58
N GLU A 380 -2.78 14.64 -15.98
CA GLU A 380 -1.40 14.82 -15.53
C GLU A 380 -0.41 13.90 -16.25
N LYS A 381 0.88 14.26 -16.18
CA LYS A 381 1.99 13.47 -16.70
C LYS A 381 2.96 13.12 -15.57
N PHE A 382 3.42 11.89 -15.56
CA PHE A 382 4.35 11.31 -14.59
C PHE A 382 5.73 11.13 -15.25
N TRP A 383 6.80 11.23 -14.47
CA TRP A 383 8.13 10.88 -14.97
C TRP A 383 8.24 9.36 -15.12
N PHE A 384 8.58 8.89 -16.31
CA PHE A 384 8.77 7.48 -16.61
C PHE A 384 9.98 7.26 -17.52
N ARG A 385 10.61 6.07 -17.47
CA ARG A 385 11.72 5.73 -18.37
C ARG A 385 11.19 5.47 -19.77
N LYS A 386 11.81 6.11 -20.76
CA LYS A 386 11.56 5.85 -22.17
C LYS A 386 12.18 4.53 -22.63
N ASN A 387 13.43 4.28 -22.24
CA ASN A 387 14.24 3.17 -22.74
C ASN A 387 14.19 1.93 -21.82
N ILE A 388 13.01 1.33 -21.65
CA ILE A 388 12.78 0.18 -20.75
C ILE A 388 13.37 -1.17 -21.21
N PHE A 389 14.07 -1.20 -22.35
CA PHE A 389 14.78 -2.38 -22.87
C PHE A 389 16.29 -2.18 -23.03
N ALA A 390 16.84 -1.04 -22.60
CA ALA A 390 18.24 -0.70 -22.81
C ALA A 390 19.18 -1.70 -22.10
N ASN A 391 20.06 -2.34 -22.88
CA ASN A 391 21.08 -3.27 -22.38
C ASN A 391 22.48 -2.69 -22.65
N ASN A 392 22.91 -1.73 -21.84
CA ASN A 392 24.28 -1.16 -21.79
C ASN A 392 24.88 -0.51 -23.06
N ASP A 393 24.27 -0.61 -24.24
CA ASP A 393 24.82 -0.12 -25.53
C ASP A 393 24.74 1.41 -25.72
N GLY A 394 25.17 2.19 -24.73
CA GLY A 394 25.49 3.61 -24.87
C GLY A 394 24.32 4.60 -24.93
N ASP A 395 23.08 4.13 -25.06
CA ASP A 395 21.88 4.98 -24.95
C ASP A 395 21.79 5.64 -23.57
N GLU A 396 21.43 6.93 -23.54
CA GLU A 396 21.14 7.63 -22.30
C GLU A 396 19.79 7.15 -21.73
N ASP A 397 19.68 7.08 -20.39
CA ASP A 397 18.39 6.81 -19.72
C ASP A 397 17.55 8.08 -19.81
N GLU A 398 16.88 8.28 -20.94
CA GLU A 398 15.92 9.34 -21.10
C GLU A 398 14.68 9.06 -20.24
N PHE A 399 14.40 9.95 -19.30
CA PHE A 399 13.12 10.05 -18.63
C PHE A 399 12.30 11.12 -19.32
N GLU A 400 11.03 10.84 -19.61
CA GLU A 400 10.10 11.83 -20.13
C GLU A 400 8.78 11.86 -19.36
N GLN A 401 8.05 12.95 -19.51
CA GLN A 401 6.74 13.14 -18.87
C GLN A 401 5.65 12.47 -19.72
N MET A 402 5.23 11.28 -19.30
CA MET A 402 4.18 10.48 -19.95
C MET A 402 2.88 10.54 -19.15
N THR A 403 1.73 10.60 -19.84
CA THR A 403 0.42 10.36 -19.22
C THR A 403 0.30 8.89 -18.85
N ILE A 404 -0.62 8.54 -17.94
CA ILE A 404 -0.88 7.14 -17.61
C ILE A 404 -1.34 6.34 -18.84
N ASN A 405 -2.04 6.97 -19.80
CA ASN A 405 -2.32 6.34 -21.09
C ASN A 405 -1.04 6.01 -21.86
N GLU A 406 -0.10 6.95 -22.00
CA GLU A 406 1.16 6.73 -22.72
C GLU A 406 2.02 5.63 -22.04
N ILE A 407 2.03 5.56 -20.70
CA ILE A 407 2.78 4.53 -19.94
C ILE A 407 2.15 3.14 -20.10
N ILE A 408 0.82 3.04 -20.03
CA ILE A 408 0.12 1.74 -20.01
C ILE A 408 -0.12 1.22 -21.44
N ASN A 409 -0.55 2.09 -22.36
CA ASN A 409 -1.00 1.74 -23.72
C ASN A 409 -0.07 2.21 -24.84
N GLY A 410 1.08 2.80 -24.50
CA GLY A 410 2.07 3.29 -25.46
C GLY A 410 1.81 4.70 -25.97
N ASN A 411 2.85 5.34 -26.50
CA ASN A 411 2.77 6.69 -27.05
C ASN A 411 2.50 6.72 -28.57
N GLY A 412 2.35 5.54 -29.20
CA GLY A 412 2.09 5.36 -30.62
C GLY A 412 3.27 5.66 -31.55
N LYS A 413 4.50 5.72 -31.03
CA LYS A 413 5.73 6.04 -31.79
C LYS A 413 6.87 5.06 -31.46
N ASP A 414 7.45 5.22 -30.28
CA ASP A 414 8.72 4.62 -29.84
C ASP A 414 8.59 3.95 -28.47
N PHE A 415 7.68 4.41 -27.61
CA PHE A 415 7.32 3.72 -26.37
C PHE A 415 6.08 2.83 -26.57
N PRO A 416 6.20 1.49 -26.45
CA PRO A 416 5.12 0.55 -26.81
C PRO A 416 4.01 0.43 -25.75
N GLY A 417 4.26 0.81 -24.50
CA GLY A 417 3.31 0.61 -23.41
C GLY A 417 3.43 -0.75 -22.74
N LEU A 418 3.09 -0.79 -21.45
CA LEU A 418 3.24 -1.97 -20.62
C LEU A 418 2.22 -3.08 -20.92
N ILE A 419 1.03 -2.73 -21.45
CA ILE A 419 0.02 -3.71 -21.88
C ILE A 419 0.58 -4.55 -23.02
N ASP A 420 1.12 -3.93 -24.07
CA ASP A 420 1.69 -4.64 -25.21
C ASP A 420 2.85 -5.55 -24.78
N ILE A 421 3.69 -5.12 -23.83
CA ILE A 421 4.79 -5.94 -23.29
C ILE A 421 4.25 -7.16 -22.54
N MET A 422 3.21 -6.99 -21.71
CA MET A 422 2.56 -8.11 -21.04
C MET A 422 1.89 -9.06 -22.04
N LEU A 423 1.28 -8.56 -23.12
CA LEU A 423 0.69 -9.39 -24.19
C LEU A 423 1.77 -10.19 -24.94
N HIS A 424 2.89 -9.58 -25.33
CA HIS A 424 4.02 -10.29 -25.95
C HIS A 424 4.62 -11.35 -25.00
N TYR A 425 4.65 -11.09 -23.68
CA TYR A 425 5.05 -12.09 -22.70
C TYR A 425 4.05 -13.25 -22.63
N LEU A 426 2.74 -12.99 -22.59
CA LEU A 426 1.69 -14.03 -22.67
C LEU A 426 1.74 -14.82 -23.98
N GLU A 427 2.25 -14.25 -25.07
CA GLU A 427 2.52 -14.94 -26.34
C GLU A 427 3.75 -15.83 -26.32
N SER A 428 4.80 -15.44 -25.59
CA SER A 428 5.99 -16.28 -25.40
C SER A 428 5.75 -17.49 -24.48
N MET A 429 4.69 -17.46 -23.67
CA MET A 429 4.41 -18.42 -22.62
C MET A 429 3.41 -19.50 -23.06
N ASN A 430 3.71 -20.76 -22.74
CA ASN A 430 2.85 -21.91 -23.07
C ASN A 430 1.65 -22.01 -22.09
N ILE A 431 0.64 -21.17 -22.30
CA ILE A 431 -0.59 -21.09 -21.50
C ILE A 431 -1.82 -21.58 -22.28
N ASP A 432 -2.83 -22.12 -21.58
CA ASP A 432 -4.08 -22.51 -22.21
C ASP A 432 -4.98 -21.31 -22.57
N ILE A 433 -5.84 -21.51 -23.58
CA ILE A 433 -6.65 -20.47 -24.22
C ILE A 433 -7.62 -19.81 -23.22
N GLU A 434 -8.20 -20.58 -22.31
CA GLU A 434 -9.07 -20.06 -21.24
C GLU A 434 -8.28 -19.13 -20.31
N THR A 435 -7.10 -19.56 -19.87
CA THR A 435 -6.23 -18.75 -19.01
C THR A 435 -5.81 -17.46 -19.71
N ARG A 436 -5.39 -17.54 -20.97
CA ARG A 436 -5.01 -16.37 -21.78
C ARG A 436 -6.17 -15.39 -21.91
N TYR A 437 -7.35 -15.85 -22.30
CA TYR A 437 -8.56 -15.02 -22.48
C TYR A 437 -8.95 -14.26 -21.21
N HIS A 438 -8.84 -14.89 -20.04
CA HIS A 438 -9.13 -14.22 -18.76
C HIS A 438 -8.06 -13.19 -18.37
N LEU A 439 -6.78 -13.46 -18.62
CA LEU A 439 -5.70 -12.48 -18.38
C LEU A 439 -5.79 -11.29 -19.34
N GLU A 440 -6.05 -11.53 -20.63
CA GLU A 440 -6.26 -10.49 -21.65
C GLU A 440 -7.42 -9.57 -21.26
N LYS A 441 -8.51 -10.10 -20.67
CA LYS A 441 -9.61 -9.27 -20.15
C LYS A 441 -9.23 -8.39 -18.95
N TYR A 442 -8.36 -8.86 -18.06
CA TYR A 442 -7.84 -8.01 -16.98
C TYR A 442 -6.94 -6.90 -17.53
N LEU A 443 -6.10 -7.21 -18.53
CA LEU A 443 -5.26 -6.22 -19.23
C LEU A 443 -6.11 -5.21 -20.02
N GLU A 444 -7.16 -5.65 -20.73
CA GLU A 444 -8.11 -4.77 -21.43
C GLU A 444 -8.80 -3.80 -20.45
N PHE A 445 -9.27 -4.27 -19.30
CA PHE A 445 -9.86 -3.41 -18.27
C PHE A 445 -8.89 -2.34 -17.76
N ILE A 446 -7.62 -2.72 -17.53
CA ILE A 446 -6.55 -1.78 -17.15
C ILE A 446 -6.28 -0.77 -18.28
N SER A 447 -6.18 -1.24 -19.53
CA SER A 447 -6.00 -0.41 -20.73
C SER A 447 -7.13 0.60 -20.92
N MET A 448 -8.39 0.17 -20.78
CA MET A 448 -9.57 1.02 -20.89
C MET A 448 -9.61 2.10 -19.80
N ARG A 449 -9.18 1.79 -18.56
CA ARG A 449 -9.08 2.82 -17.52
C ARG A 449 -7.92 3.76 -17.77
N ALA A 450 -6.74 3.25 -18.11
CA ALA A 450 -5.57 4.08 -18.42
C ALA A 450 -5.80 5.05 -19.60
N SER A 451 -6.64 4.67 -20.56
CA SER A 451 -7.04 5.51 -21.70
C SER A 451 -8.26 6.40 -21.45
N GLY A 452 -8.77 6.48 -20.21
CA GLY A 452 -9.95 7.28 -19.85
C GLY A 452 -11.28 6.79 -20.45
N LYS A 453 -11.30 5.65 -21.17
CA LYS A 453 -12.52 5.06 -21.76
C LYS A 453 -13.49 4.59 -20.68
N ILE A 454 -12.98 4.20 -19.50
CA ILE A 454 -13.76 3.99 -18.28
C ILE A 454 -13.18 4.79 -17.12
N GLN A 455 -14.07 5.25 -16.26
CA GLN A 455 -13.80 6.12 -15.12
C GLN A 455 -13.02 5.39 -14.01
N THR A 456 -12.28 6.15 -13.19
CA THR A 456 -11.86 5.68 -11.86
C THR A 456 -13.07 5.54 -10.95
N ALA A 457 -12.92 4.82 -9.83
CA ALA A 457 -13.96 4.78 -8.81
C ALA A 457 -14.22 6.18 -8.23
N ALA A 458 -13.17 7.00 -8.07
CA ALA A 458 -13.32 8.37 -7.59
C ALA A 458 -14.10 9.27 -8.57
N THR A 459 -13.77 9.24 -9.86
CA THR A 459 -14.51 9.96 -10.91
C THR A 459 -15.98 9.54 -10.94
N TRP A 460 -16.27 8.23 -10.85
CA TRP A 460 -17.64 7.72 -10.83
C TRP A 460 -18.41 8.14 -9.57
N ILE A 461 -17.82 8.02 -8.38
CA ILE A 461 -18.42 8.48 -7.11
C ILE A 461 -18.73 9.98 -7.16
N ARG A 462 -17.79 10.78 -7.68
CA ARG A 462 -17.93 12.23 -7.84
C ARG A 462 -19.07 12.59 -8.81
N ASN A 463 -19.19 11.84 -9.91
CA ASN A 463 -20.29 12.00 -10.86
C ASN A 463 -21.64 11.57 -10.26
N PHE A 464 -21.70 10.45 -9.54
CA PHE A 464 -22.90 10.00 -8.82
C PHE A 464 -23.42 11.10 -7.90
N VAL A 465 -22.57 11.63 -7.00
CA VAL A 465 -22.93 12.73 -6.08
C VAL A 465 -23.44 13.96 -6.85
N ARG A 466 -22.71 14.40 -7.88
CA ARG A 466 -23.06 15.62 -8.64
C ARG A 466 -24.31 15.45 -9.53
N SER A 467 -24.75 14.22 -9.76
CA SER A 467 -26.00 13.89 -10.48
C SER A 467 -27.20 13.65 -9.55
N HIS A 468 -26.99 13.58 -8.23
CA HIS A 468 -28.00 13.19 -7.27
C HIS A 468 -29.08 14.29 -7.11
N PRO A 469 -30.40 13.97 -7.11
CA PRO A 469 -31.46 14.99 -7.07
C PRO A 469 -31.38 15.96 -5.88
N ASN A 470 -30.91 15.47 -4.73
CA ASN A 470 -30.83 16.24 -3.48
C ASN A 470 -29.45 16.91 -3.25
N TYR A 471 -28.66 17.07 -4.32
CA TYR A 471 -27.35 17.72 -4.29
C TYR A 471 -27.45 19.20 -4.70
N ASN A 472 -27.06 20.11 -3.82
CA ASN A 472 -27.33 21.54 -4.02
C ASN A 472 -26.23 22.31 -4.79
N HIS A 473 -25.29 21.61 -5.43
CA HIS A 473 -24.07 22.21 -5.99
C HIS A 473 -23.36 23.11 -4.96
N ASP A 474 -23.14 22.55 -3.77
CA ASP A 474 -22.49 23.16 -2.60
C ASP A 474 -21.32 22.28 -2.09
N SER A 475 -20.96 21.25 -2.87
CA SER A 475 -19.96 20.24 -2.54
C SER A 475 -20.26 19.39 -1.29
N VAL A 476 -21.48 19.47 -0.72
CA VAL A 476 -21.92 18.68 0.45
C VAL A 476 -22.49 17.31 0.05
N VAL A 477 -22.02 16.25 0.71
CA VAL A 477 -22.56 14.88 0.62
C VAL A 477 -23.44 14.61 1.83
N SER A 478 -24.75 14.79 1.65
CA SER A 478 -25.76 14.58 2.70
C SER A 478 -25.82 13.10 3.16
N GLN A 479 -26.51 12.84 4.28
CA GLN A 479 -26.72 11.47 4.78
C GLN A 479 -27.46 10.58 3.76
N GLU A 480 -28.39 11.17 3.01
CA GLU A 480 -29.20 10.51 1.97
C GLU A 480 -28.35 10.20 0.73
N ILE A 481 -27.61 11.19 0.21
CA ILE A 481 -26.66 10.99 -0.91
C ILE A 481 -25.65 9.87 -0.56
N ASN A 482 -25.16 9.85 0.68
CA ASN A 482 -24.27 8.81 1.18
C ASN A 482 -24.97 7.44 1.30
N TYR A 483 -26.24 7.39 1.71
CA TYR A 483 -27.02 6.14 1.75
C TYR A 483 -27.18 5.56 0.34
N ASP A 484 -27.65 6.35 -0.62
CA ASP A 484 -27.90 5.90 -1.99
C ASP A 484 -26.61 5.56 -2.75
N LEU A 485 -25.50 6.27 -2.48
CA LEU A 485 -24.17 5.92 -2.98
C LEU A 485 -23.73 4.53 -2.49
N ILE A 486 -23.79 4.29 -1.17
CA ILE A 486 -23.43 3.00 -0.56
C ILE A 486 -24.37 1.89 -1.03
N LYS A 487 -25.65 2.21 -1.26
CA LYS A 487 -26.65 1.27 -1.78
C LYS A 487 -26.37 0.86 -3.23
N MET A 488 -26.06 1.83 -4.08
CA MET A 488 -25.65 1.59 -5.48
C MET A 488 -24.37 0.74 -5.54
N MET A 489 -23.38 1.03 -4.69
CA MET A 489 -22.16 0.21 -4.56
C MET A 489 -22.47 -1.23 -4.14
N GLU A 490 -23.42 -1.46 -3.23
CA GLU A 490 -23.87 -2.81 -2.84
C GLU A 490 -24.45 -3.59 -4.04
N GLU A 491 -25.18 -2.91 -4.93
CA GLU A 491 -25.86 -3.50 -6.08
C GLU A 491 -24.91 -3.75 -7.25
N ILE A 492 -23.95 -2.86 -7.49
CA ILE A 492 -22.81 -3.08 -8.41
C ILE A 492 -21.99 -4.29 -7.94
N GLN A 493 -21.66 -4.36 -6.65
CA GLN A 493 -20.87 -5.46 -6.06
C GLN A 493 -21.57 -6.83 -6.18
N LYS A 494 -22.90 -6.86 -6.35
CA LYS A 494 -23.69 -8.08 -6.59
C LYS A 494 -23.96 -8.36 -8.08
N GLY A 495 -23.49 -7.51 -8.99
CA GLY A 495 -23.84 -7.57 -10.41
C GLY A 495 -25.33 -7.35 -10.69
N GLN A 496 -26.04 -6.63 -9.81
CA GLN A 496 -27.46 -6.29 -9.95
C GLN A 496 -27.67 -5.04 -10.81
N VAL A 497 -26.73 -4.09 -10.75
CA VAL A 497 -26.66 -2.92 -11.63
C VAL A 497 -25.38 -3.03 -12.48
N LYS A 498 -25.51 -2.80 -13.79
CA LYS A 498 -24.36 -2.64 -14.70
C LYS A 498 -24.02 -1.17 -14.85
N VAL A 499 -22.73 -0.86 -14.81
CA VAL A 499 -22.18 0.51 -14.87
C VAL A 499 -21.06 0.53 -15.92
N PRO A 500 -21.38 0.58 -17.22
CA PRO A 500 -20.39 0.45 -18.30
C PRO A 500 -19.32 1.54 -18.25
N GLU A 501 -19.65 2.73 -17.76
CA GLU A 501 -18.70 3.83 -17.58
C GLU A 501 -17.66 3.59 -16.47
N LEU A 502 -17.88 2.60 -15.58
CA LEU A 502 -16.94 2.19 -14.53
C LEU A 502 -16.31 0.82 -14.81
N LEU A 503 -17.04 -0.07 -15.51
CA LEU A 503 -16.71 -1.49 -15.64
C LEU A 503 -16.57 -2.01 -17.08
N SER A 504 -16.95 -1.24 -18.10
CA SER A 504 -17.10 -1.75 -19.48
C SER A 504 -18.00 -3.01 -19.49
N GLU A 505 -17.62 -4.05 -20.23
CA GLU A 505 -18.28 -5.37 -20.23
C GLU A 505 -17.84 -6.29 -19.06
N PHE A 506 -16.99 -5.84 -18.15
CA PHE A 506 -16.45 -6.68 -17.08
C PHE A 506 -17.56 -7.13 -16.11
N ASN A 507 -17.72 -8.45 -15.96
CA ASN A 507 -18.76 -9.03 -15.10
C ASN A 507 -18.25 -9.23 -13.67
N VAL A 508 -19.05 -8.79 -12.69
CA VAL A 508 -18.68 -8.82 -11.26
C VAL A 508 -19.00 -10.17 -10.61
N GLN A 509 -19.90 -10.96 -11.20
CA GLN A 509 -20.44 -12.22 -10.64
C GLN A 509 -19.38 -13.33 -10.52
#